data_AF-A0A497S544-F1
#
_entry.id   AF-A0A497S544-F1
#
_cell.length_a   1.000
_cell.length_b   1.000
_cell.length_c   1.000
_cell.angle_alpha   90.00
_cell.angle_beta   90.00
_cell.angle_gamma   90.00
#
_symmetry.space_group_name_H-M   'P 1'
#
loop_
_entity.id
_entity.type
_entity.pdbx_description
1 polymer ?
#
loop_
_entity_poly.entity_id
_entity_poly.type
_entity_poly.pdbx_seq_one_letter_code
_entity_poly.pdbx_strand_id
1 'polypeptide(L)'
;MKKKVLDTSAILRSNLDFSDGCYVITDNVIHEIKDEIIKSVINSGIRNGRIEIKTPDDDFLKRVKEEAEKTGDLNRLSDTDIELIAIALENDYTIVTDDYSIQNMCKCLKMDYEKNIHDGIKRKLKWGMICEGCGREYDYKTNISECEICGSYLRKRAEFIE
;
A
#
# COMPACT_ATOMS: atom_id res chain seq x y z
N MET A 1 10.58 21.57 -1.96
CA MET A 1 10.43 20.10 -1.92
C MET A 1 9.53 19.70 -3.08
N LYS A 2 9.86 18.63 -3.81
CA LYS A 2 8.94 18.05 -4.80
C LYS A 2 7.69 17.54 -4.08
N LYS A 3 6.52 17.64 -4.71
CA LYS A 3 5.31 16.98 -4.17
C LYS A 3 5.49 15.47 -4.23
N LYS A 4 4.78 14.76 -3.37
CA LYS A 4 4.84 13.30 -3.28
C LYS A 4 3.56 12.70 -3.80
N VAL A 5 3.67 11.77 -4.74
CA VAL A 5 2.53 10.97 -5.23
C VAL A 5 2.42 9.73 -4.35
N LEU A 6 1.25 9.53 -3.76
CA LEU A 6 1.00 8.39 -2.87
C LEU A 6 0.23 7.30 -3.58
N ASP A 7 0.82 6.11 -3.59
CA ASP A 7 0.13 4.86 -3.91
C ASP A 7 -0.84 4.49 -2.75
N THR A 8 -1.94 3.80 -3.07
CA THR A 8 -2.85 3.16 -2.11
C THR A 8 -2.07 2.42 -1.01
N SER A 9 -1.02 1.66 -1.36
CA SER A 9 -0.22 0.91 -0.38
C SER A 9 0.52 1.84 0.60
N ALA A 10 0.97 3.01 0.13
CA ALA A 10 1.62 4.02 0.94
C ALA A 10 0.64 4.68 1.92
N ILE A 11 -0.57 4.97 1.45
CA ILE A 11 -1.64 5.53 2.29
C ILE A 11 -1.99 4.56 3.41
N LEU A 12 -2.25 3.29 3.10
CA LEU A 12 -2.64 2.27 4.07
C LEU A 12 -1.58 1.99 5.13
N ARG A 13 -0.30 2.18 4.78
CA ARG A 13 0.83 1.95 5.69
C ARG A 13 1.29 3.20 6.42
N SER A 14 0.81 4.38 6.01
CA SER A 14 1.14 5.64 6.67
C SER A 14 0.50 5.71 8.06
N ASN A 15 1.04 6.56 8.92
CA ASN A 15 0.36 6.96 10.16
C ASN A 15 -0.89 7.83 9.92
N LEU A 16 -1.33 7.99 8.66
CA LEU A 16 -2.41 8.87 8.23
C LEU A 16 -2.16 10.35 8.61
N ASP A 17 -0.90 10.68 8.86
CA ASP A 17 -0.44 12.02 9.18
C ASP A 17 0.10 12.69 7.91
N PHE A 18 -0.72 13.56 7.34
CA PHE A 18 -0.40 14.34 6.14
C PHE A 18 0.11 15.76 6.47
N SER A 19 0.54 16.02 7.71
CA SER A 19 0.96 17.36 8.15
C SER A 19 2.24 17.86 7.48
N ASP A 20 3.12 16.95 7.02
CA ASP A 20 4.46 17.26 6.52
C ASP A 20 4.54 17.60 5.01
N GLY A 21 3.45 17.62 4.24
CA GLY A 21 3.56 17.87 2.80
C GLY A 21 2.28 18.12 2.00
N CYS A 22 2.46 18.56 0.75
CA CYS A 22 1.45 18.53 -0.31
C CYS A 22 1.56 17.18 -1.04
N TYR A 23 0.65 16.28 -0.74
CA TYR A 23 0.54 14.96 -1.37
C TYR A 23 -0.38 15.02 -2.58
N VAL A 24 -0.15 14.12 -3.53
CA VAL A 24 -0.95 13.98 -4.74
C VAL A 24 -1.43 12.54 -4.84
N ILE A 25 -2.69 12.35 -5.18
CA ILE A 25 -3.30 11.04 -5.45
C ILE A 25 -4.10 11.11 -6.76
N THR A 26 -4.39 9.95 -7.34
CA THR A 26 -5.38 9.84 -8.41
C THR A 26 -6.79 9.69 -7.83
N ASP A 27 -7.81 9.94 -8.64
CA ASP A 27 -9.20 9.69 -8.25
C ASP A 27 -9.45 8.19 -7.99
N ASN A 28 -8.79 7.32 -8.76
CA ASN A 28 -8.89 5.86 -8.63
C ASN A 28 -8.38 5.34 -7.28
N VAL A 29 -7.36 5.96 -6.69
CA VAL A 29 -6.89 5.61 -5.33
C VAL A 29 -8.01 5.72 -4.30
N ILE A 30 -8.89 6.72 -4.40
CA ILE A 30 -10.03 6.90 -3.48
C ILE A 30 -11.05 5.77 -3.67
N HIS A 31 -11.27 5.36 -4.91
CA HIS A 31 -12.21 4.29 -5.27
C HIS A 31 -11.73 2.90 -4.81
N GLU A 32 -10.43 2.66 -4.78
CA GLU A 32 -9.84 1.41 -4.30
C GLU A 32 -9.97 1.22 -2.79
N ILE A 33 -9.88 2.30 -2.03
CA ILE A 33 -9.93 2.26 -0.57
C ILE A 33 -11.35 1.88 -0.14
N LYS A 34 -11.48 0.80 0.63
CA LYS A 34 -12.78 0.32 1.17
C LYS A 34 -13.04 0.79 2.59
N ASP A 35 -12.00 1.18 3.31
CA ASP A 35 -12.10 1.60 4.71
C ASP A 35 -12.60 3.05 4.80
N GLU A 36 -13.78 3.23 5.41
CA GLU A 36 -14.43 4.53 5.55
C GLU A 36 -13.66 5.49 6.49
N ILE A 37 -12.90 4.97 7.46
CA ILE A 37 -12.06 5.78 8.33
C ILE A 37 -10.94 6.39 7.49
N ILE A 38 -10.26 5.58 6.68
CA ILE A 38 -9.17 6.02 5.82
C ILE A 38 -9.67 7.04 4.79
N LYS A 39 -10.81 6.79 4.13
CA LYS A 39 -11.45 7.76 3.23
C LYS A 39 -11.74 9.09 3.94
N SER A 40 -12.25 9.04 5.16
CA SER A 40 -12.56 10.25 5.94
C SER A 40 -11.30 11.09 6.21
N VAL A 41 -10.17 10.43 6.53
CA VAL A 41 -8.87 11.10 6.70
C VAL A 41 -8.40 11.72 5.39
N ILE A 42 -8.43 10.99 4.27
CA ILE A 42 -8.03 11.51 2.96
C ILE A 42 -8.89 12.72 2.57
N ASN A 43 -10.22 12.61 2.71
CA ASN A 43 -11.15 13.70 2.44
C ASN A 43 -10.88 14.93 3.32
N SER A 44 -10.49 14.73 4.58
CA SER A 44 -10.04 15.81 5.45
C SER A 44 -8.73 16.44 4.93
N GLY A 45 -7.77 15.62 4.49
CA GLY A 45 -6.54 16.07 3.85
C GLY A 45 -6.80 16.91 2.60
N ILE A 46 -7.75 16.50 1.77
CA ILE A 46 -8.18 17.23 0.57
C ILE A 46 -8.80 18.58 0.95
N ARG A 47 -9.78 18.61 1.86
CA ARG A 47 -10.43 19.85 2.31
C ARG A 47 -9.45 20.86 2.91
N ASN A 48 -8.41 20.37 3.57
CA ASN A 48 -7.37 21.19 4.19
C ASN A 48 -6.21 21.53 3.24
N GLY A 49 -6.30 21.17 1.95
CA GLY A 49 -5.28 21.46 0.94
C GLY A 49 -3.96 20.69 1.11
N ARG A 50 -3.95 19.63 1.92
CA ARG A 50 -2.76 18.77 2.14
C ARG A 50 -2.66 17.66 1.10
N ILE A 51 -3.78 17.25 0.53
CA ILE A 51 -3.87 16.26 -0.54
C ILE A 51 -4.53 16.90 -1.75
N GLU A 52 -3.94 16.73 -2.92
CA GLU A 52 -4.48 17.17 -4.19
C GLU A 52 -4.83 15.94 -5.03
N ILE A 53 -6.02 15.96 -5.65
CA ILE A 53 -6.39 14.95 -6.64
C ILE A 53 -5.95 15.47 -8.01
N LYS A 54 -5.25 14.63 -8.77
CA LYS A 54 -4.86 14.94 -10.15
C LYS A 54 -5.24 13.80 -11.09
N THR A 55 -5.43 14.17 -12.35
CA THR A 55 -5.55 13.27 -13.49
C THR A 55 -4.39 13.58 -14.43
N PRO A 56 -3.64 12.57 -14.90
CA PRO A 56 -2.55 12.80 -15.83
C PRO A 56 -3.05 13.16 -17.23
N ASP A 57 -2.21 13.86 -17.99
CA ASP A 57 -2.43 14.05 -19.42
C ASP A 57 -2.26 12.74 -20.21
N ASP A 58 -3.07 12.57 -21.26
CA ASP A 58 -3.12 11.35 -22.10
C ASP A 58 -1.76 11.01 -22.73
N ASP A 59 -0.95 12.02 -23.07
CA ASP A 59 0.39 11.83 -23.63
C ASP A 59 1.34 11.13 -22.64
N PHE A 60 1.21 11.45 -21.34
CA PHE A 60 2.00 10.82 -20.29
C PHE A 60 1.50 9.41 -19.99
N LEU A 61 0.19 9.18 -20.00
CA LEU A 61 -0.38 7.83 -19.91
C LEU A 61 0.14 6.93 -21.03
N LYS A 62 0.12 7.43 -22.27
CA LYS A 62 0.63 6.68 -23.43
C LYS A 62 2.11 6.36 -23.28
N ARG A 63 2.92 7.35 -22.89
CA ARG A 63 4.36 7.16 -22.67
C ARG A 63 4.65 6.11 -21.60
N VAL A 64 3.91 6.12 -20.48
CA VAL A 64 4.08 5.11 -19.42
C VAL A 64 3.71 3.72 -19.93
N LYS A 65 2.60 3.58 -20.67
CA LYS A 65 2.18 2.30 -21.26
C LYS A 65 3.20 1.75 -22.25
N GLU A 66 3.72 2.60 -23.13
CA GLU A 66 4.76 2.21 -24.10
C GLU A 66 6.05 1.73 -23.42
N GLU A 67 6.49 2.40 -22.36
CA GLU A 67 7.67 1.96 -21.59
C GLU A 67 7.39 0.68 -20.80
N ALA A 68 6.21 0.54 -20.21
CA ALA A 68 5.80 -0.67 -19.49
C ALA A 68 5.68 -1.89 -20.43
N GLU A 69 5.29 -1.67 -21.69
CA GLU A 69 5.27 -2.72 -22.71
C GLU A 69 6.69 -3.19 -23.04
N LYS A 70 7.65 -2.26 -23.16
CA LYS A 70 9.07 -2.58 -23.43
C LYS A 70 9.72 -3.35 -22.28
N THR A 71 9.38 -3.04 -21.02
CA THR A 71 9.92 -3.75 -19.85
C THR A 71 9.17 -5.05 -19.54
N GLY A 72 7.99 -5.25 -20.12
CA GLY A 72 7.11 -6.38 -19.83
C GLY A 72 6.30 -6.22 -18.53
N ASP A 73 6.30 -5.02 -17.93
CA ASP A 73 5.56 -4.71 -16.71
C ASP A 73 4.09 -4.35 -16.96
N LEU A 74 3.68 -4.11 -18.22
CA LEU A 74 2.32 -3.64 -18.54
C LEU A 74 1.21 -4.53 -17.95
N ASN A 75 1.39 -5.86 -17.95
CA ASN A 75 0.41 -6.80 -17.38
C ASN A 75 0.47 -6.91 -15.85
N ARG A 76 1.46 -6.27 -15.21
CA ARG A 76 1.65 -6.27 -13.76
C ARG A 76 1.14 -4.99 -13.10
N LEU A 77 1.10 -3.89 -13.85
CA LEU A 77 0.62 -2.60 -13.40
C LEU A 77 -0.90 -2.54 -13.53
N SER A 78 -1.57 -2.05 -12.49
CA SER A 78 -2.97 -1.65 -12.57
C SER A 78 -3.12 -0.33 -13.32
N ASP A 79 -4.35 0.01 -13.72
CA ASP A 79 -4.63 1.33 -14.31
C ASP A 79 -4.28 2.46 -13.34
N THR A 80 -4.54 2.27 -12.04
CA THR A 80 -4.15 3.21 -10.97
C THR A 80 -2.64 3.41 -10.93
N ASP A 81 -1.85 2.35 -11.05
CA ASP A 81 -0.38 2.44 -11.05
C ASP A 81 0.12 3.25 -12.26
N ILE A 82 -0.46 3.00 -13.43
CA ILE A 82 -0.12 3.72 -14.68
C ILE A 82 -0.43 5.21 -14.52
N GLU A 83 -1.59 5.55 -13.94
CA GLU A 83 -1.97 6.94 -13.69
C GLU A 83 -1.03 7.63 -12.69
N LEU A 84 -0.67 6.96 -11.59
CA LEU A 84 0.25 7.50 -10.59
C LEU A 84 1.62 7.78 -11.18
N ILE A 85 2.16 6.84 -11.98
CA ILE A 85 3.43 7.02 -12.67
C ILE A 85 3.33 8.16 -13.69
N ALA A 86 2.23 8.27 -14.44
CA ALA A 86 2.04 9.34 -15.41
C ALA A 86 2.00 10.73 -14.75
N ILE A 87 1.24 10.89 -13.64
CA ILE A 87 1.20 12.15 -12.88
C ILE A 87 2.59 12.54 -12.39
N ALA A 88 3.33 11.59 -11.84
CA ALA A 88 4.66 11.84 -11.33
C ALA A 88 5.65 12.20 -12.43
N LEU A 89 5.54 11.55 -13.60
CA LEU A 89 6.38 11.84 -14.77
C LEU A 89 6.08 13.22 -15.36
N GLU A 90 4.81 13.59 -15.44
CA GLU A 90 4.35 14.88 -15.95
C GLU A 90 4.84 16.05 -15.08
N ASN A 91 4.80 15.88 -13.77
CA ASN A 91 5.00 16.98 -12.83
C ASN A 91 6.36 16.94 -12.11
N ASP A 92 7.25 16.01 -12.45
CA ASP A 92 8.53 15.75 -11.76
C ASP A 92 8.34 15.57 -10.24
N TYR A 93 7.36 14.72 -9.87
CA TYR A 93 7.08 14.36 -8.48
C TYR A 93 7.78 13.07 -8.07
N THR A 94 7.91 12.89 -6.75
CA THR A 94 8.48 11.67 -6.17
C THR A 94 7.36 10.70 -5.82
N ILE A 95 7.44 9.46 -6.31
CA ILE A 95 6.45 8.42 -5.96
C ILE A 95 6.85 7.78 -4.63
N VAL A 96 5.90 7.66 -3.70
CA VAL A 96 6.10 6.88 -2.48
C VAL A 96 5.43 5.52 -2.67
N THR A 97 6.24 4.46 -2.75
CA THR A 97 5.73 3.10 -2.99
C THR A 97 6.71 2.02 -2.54
N ASP A 98 6.17 0.88 -2.11
CA ASP A 98 6.94 -0.34 -1.87
C ASP A 98 6.83 -1.36 -3.02
N ASP A 99 6.02 -1.09 -4.06
CA ASP A 99 5.81 -2.01 -5.18
C ASP A 99 7.01 -2.04 -6.13
N TYR A 100 7.51 -3.25 -6.40
CA TYR A 100 8.70 -3.42 -7.25
C TYR A 100 8.45 -3.09 -8.73
N SER A 101 7.23 -3.28 -9.23
CA SER A 101 6.85 -2.97 -10.61
C SER A 101 6.86 -1.45 -10.81
N ILE A 102 6.29 -0.69 -9.87
CA ILE A 102 6.34 0.79 -9.90
C ILE A 102 7.80 1.28 -9.76
N GLN A 103 8.58 0.73 -8.83
CA GLN A 103 9.99 1.09 -8.68
C GLN A 103 10.81 0.79 -9.95
N ASN A 104 10.51 -0.29 -10.66
CA ASN A 104 11.15 -0.62 -11.93
C ASN A 104 10.84 0.44 -12.98
N MET A 105 9.56 0.82 -13.11
CA MET A 105 9.12 1.89 -14.01
C MET A 105 9.80 3.22 -13.69
N CYS A 106 9.90 3.61 -12.41
CA CYS A 106 10.61 4.82 -12.01
C CYS A 106 12.07 4.80 -12.47
N LYS A 107 12.77 3.65 -12.35
CA LYS A 107 14.15 3.52 -12.82
C LYS A 107 14.26 3.66 -14.34
N CYS A 108 13.36 3.01 -15.09
CA CYS A 108 13.34 3.09 -16.55
C CYS A 108 13.05 4.51 -17.05
N LEU A 109 12.11 5.20 -16.39
CA LEU A 109 11.69 6.57 -16.72
C LEU A 109 12.58 7.65 -16.10
N LYS A 110 13.59 7.28 -15.30
CA LYS A 110 14.51 8.18 -14.57
C LYS A 110 13.77 9.14 -13.62
N MET A 111 12.78 8.61 -12.90
CA MET A 111 11.99 9.32 -11.91
C MET A 111 12.46 9.02 -10.49
N ASP A 112 12.27 9.98 -9.59
CA ASP A 112 12.55 9.80 -8.16
C ASP A 112 11.44 8.97 -7.50
N TYR A 113 11.84 8.05 -6.61
CA TYR A 113 10.90 7.35 -5.74
C TYR A 113 11.46 7.17 -4.33
N GLU A 114 10.56 7.08 -3.36
CA GLU A 114 10.85 6.79 -1.97
C GLU A 114 10.10 5.53 -1.53
N LYS A 115 10.75 4.71 -0.69
CA LYS A 115 10.05 3.61 -0.02
C LYS A 115 9.25 4.16 1.15
N ASN A 116 8.16 3.51 1.54
CA ASN A 116 7.50 3.88 2.78
C ASN A 116 8.44 3.59 3.95
N ILE A 117 8.95 4.65 4.59
CA ILE A 117 9.78 4.55 5.79
C ILE A 117 8.84 4.38 6.99
N HIS A 118 8.17 3.24 7.03
CA HIS A 118 7.82 2.65 8.30
C HIS A 118 8.65 1.39 8.37
N ASP A 119 9.60 1.37 9.33
CA ASP A 119 10.27 0.14 9.75
C ASP A 119 9.20 -0.94 9.77
N GLY A 120 9.42 -2.05 9.05
CA GLY A 120 8.42 -3.10 8.92
C GLY A 120 8.03 -3.71 10.26
N ILE A 121 7.90 -5.02 10.33
CA ILE A 121 7.65 -5.66 11.62
C ILE A 121 8.86 -5.40 12.56
N LYS A 122 8.76 -4.43 13.48
CA LYS A 122 9.80 -4.12 14.47
C LYS A 122 10.01 -5.24 15.49
N ARG A 123 9.00 -6.11 15.65
CA ARG A 123 8.94 -7.18 16.65
C ARG A 123 8.55 -8.48 15.98
N LYS A 124 9.36 -9.52 16.12
CA LYS A 124 9.07 -10.83 15.53
C LYS A 124 7.66 -11.28 15.92
N LEU A 125 6.91 -11.81 14.97
CA LEU A 125 5.58 -12.38 15.21
C LEU A 125 5.69 -13.89 15.23
N LYS A 126 5.20 -14.52 16.30
CA LYS A 126 4.96 -15.97 16.35
C LYS A 126 3.50 -16.23 16.06
N TRP A 127 3.26 -17.05 15.05
CA TRP A 127 1.93 -17.55 14.76
C TRP A 127 1.69 -18.81 15.59
N GLY A 128 0.52 -18.90 16.20
CA GLY A 128 0.04 -20.07 16.92
C GLY A 128 -1.46 -20.27 16.70
N MET A 129 -2.00 -21.34 17.26
CA MET A 129 -3.44 -21.53 17.36
C MET A 129 -3.86 -21.54 18.81
N ILE A 130 -5.04 -21.01 19.11
CA ILE A 130 -5.62 -21.03 20.45
C ILE A 130 -7.01 -21.63 20.40
N CYS A 131 -7.33 -22.50 21.36
CA CYS A 131 -8.67 -23.04 21.52
C CYS A 131 -9.64 -21.95 21.98
N GLU A 132 -10.78 -21.82 21.31
CA GLU A 132 -11.82 -20.84 21.67
C GLU A 132 -12.55 -21.18 22.97
N GLY A 133 -12.64 -22.47 23.32
CA GLY A 133 -13.26 -22.94 24.56
C GLY A 133 -12.36 -22.80 25.79
N CYS A 134 -11.26 -23.56 25.83
CA CYS A 134 -10.40 -23.66 27.02
C CYS A 134 -9.13 -22.78 26.98
N GLY A 135 -8.88 -22.05 25.90
CA GLY A 135 -7.72 -21.16 25.77
C GLY A 135 -6.36 -21.84 25.57
N ARG A 136 -6.32 -23.16 25.34
CA ARG A 136 -5.06 -23.89 25.14
C ARG A 136 -4.37 -23.46 23.84
N GLU A 137 -3.07 -23.28 23.92
CA GLU A 137 -2.22 -22.88 22.79
C GLU A 137 -1.60 -24.08 22.09
N TYR A 138 -1.51 -23.99 20.77
CA TYR A 138 -0.96 -24.99 19.87
C TYR A 138 -0.01 -24.32 18.86
N ASP A 139 0.96 -25.08 18.37
CA ASP A 139 1.86 -24.61 17.32
C ASP A 139 1.08 -24.43 16.00
N TYR A 140 1.43 -23.42 15.21
CA TYR A 140 0.80 -23.17 13.91
C TYR A 140 0.96 -24.33 12.93
N LYS A 141 2.00 -25.16 13.09
CA LYS A 141 2.24 -26.34 12.24
C LYS A 141 1.34 -27.53 12.56
N THR A 142 0.55 -27.45 13.63
CA THR A 142 -0.30 -28.57 14.06
C THR A 142 -1.50 -28.68 13.12
N ASN A 143 -1.69 -29.84 12.48
CA ASN A 143 -2.76 -30.05 11.50
C ASN A 143 -4.10 -30.45 12.16
N ILE A 144 -4.39 -29.85 13.31
CA ILE A 144 -5.59 -30.10 14.12
C ILE A 144 -6.49 -28.88 14.05
N SER A 145 -7.79 -29.09 13.85
CA SER A 145 -8.81 -28.03 13.81
C SER A 145 -9.56 -27.90 15.13
N GLU A 146 -9.45 -28.89 16.00
CA GLU A 146 -10.20 -29.03 17.25
C GLU A 146 -9.26 -29.27 18.42
N CYS A 147 -9.66 -28.79 19.59
CA CYS A 147 -8.90 -28.91 20.82
C CYS A 147 -8.99 -30.33 21.38
N GLU A 148 -7.84 -30.96 21.59
CA GLU A 148 -7.75 -32.30 22.19
C GLU A 148 -8.27 -32.38 23.63
N ILE A 149 -8.44 -31.24 24.31
CA ILE A 149 -8.90 -31.18 25.71
C ILE A 149 -10.42 -31.01 25.80
N CYS A 150 -10.99 -30.09 25.01
CA CYS A 150 -12.39 -29.70 25.16
C CYS A 150 -13.22 -29.80 23.87
N GLY A 151 -12.63 -30.26 22.76
CA GLY A 151 -13.31 -30.44 21.48
C GLY A 151 -13.72 -29.15 20.76
N SER A 152 -13.42 -27.97 21.31
CA SER A 152 -13.76 -26.69 20.67
C SER A 152 -12.78 -26.37 19.54
N TYR A 153 -13.24 -25.56 18.57
CA TYR A 153 -12.39 -25.16 17.43
C TYR A 153 -11.18 -24.33 17.86
N LEU A 154 -10.11 -24.49 17.09
CA LEU A 154 -8.90 -23.67 17.20
C LEU A 154 -8.99 -22.46 16.26
N ARG A 155 -8.63 -21.28 16.77
CA ARG A 155 -8.48 -20.06 15.97
C ARG A 155 -7.02 -19.65 15.87
N LYS A 156 -6.66 -19.00 14.76
CA LYS A 156 -5.30 -18.45 14.56
C LYS A 156 -5.07 -17.27 15.51
N ARG A 157 -3.90 -17.23 16.12
CA ARG A 157 -3.45 -16.13 16.98
C ARG A 157 -2.05 -15.71 16.56
N ALA A 158 -1.82 -14.40 16.49
CA ALA A 158 -0.49 -13.83 16.32
C ALA A 158 -0.04 -13.24 17.67
N GLU A 159 1.17 -13.57 18.09
CA GLU A 159 1.79 -13.04 19.30
C GLU A 159 3.11 -12.36 18.98
N PHE A 160 3.33 -11.20 19.59
CA PHE A 160 4.62 -10.52 19.51
C PHE A 160 5.64 -11.27 20.38
N ILE A 161 6.77 -11.64 19.79
CA ILE A 161 7.93 -12.17 20.50
C ILE A 161 9.06 -11.14 20.44
N GLU A 162 9.82 -11.05 21.53
CA GLU A 162 11.00 -10.19 21.64
C GLU A 162 12.17 -10.66 20.77
#